data_AF-A0A401M9U8-F1
#
_entry.id   AF-A0A401M9U8-F1
#
_cell.length_a   1.000
_cell.length_b   1.000
_cell.length_c   1.000
_cell.angle_alpha   90.00
_cell.angle_beta   90.00
_cell.angle_gamma   90.00
#
_symmetry.space_group_name_H-M   'P 1'
#
loop_
_entity.id
_entity.type
_entity.pdbx_description
1 polymer ?
#
loop_
_entity_poly.entity_id
_entity_poly.type
_entity_poly.pdbx_seq_one_letter_code
_entity_poly.pdbx_strand_id
1 'polypeptide(L)'
;MTGPLAEVLDGQRQAELQRAARALLKEPLLTADGPYSDEFRLVRRHAAELREWFERNAGWALRTDADAARLRKTPGTLTDATHPAREAARTALPFTRRRYVLLCLTLAALERGESQVALGRLAEQVVLAAADPELVAAGITFTLERRDERLDLAAVVRLLLRLGVLRRVAGDEEAYVSGSGDVLYDVRRRVLAGMPASRRGPSMVEAEDFDERLVEMTAQTALDSDELRFRAIRWQLTRRLLDDPVLYYDDLTDDELAYLTRQRGFITARINELTGLVAEVRAEGIAMVDPLDDLTDVRMPEQGTHGHITLLLAGHLARAAGPVEPAELAALVRELAVEHGGFWSKSAREPGAEPELVEQALTKLVALGLAERTERGVVPRPALARFAVGEPVVRDSAPARRTAAPADTTVKDER
;
A
#
# COMPACT_ATOMS: atom_id res chain seq x y z
N MET A 1 -21.61 31.91 19.34
CA MET A 1 -22.24 31.98 18.01
C MET A 1 -21.15 32.27 17.00
N THR A 2 -20.46 31.23 16.53
CA THR A 2 -19.51 31.31 15.43
C THR A 2 -20.28 31.68 14.16
N GLY A 3 -19.85 32.74 13.47
CA GLY A 3 -20.55 33.22 12.27
C GLY A 3 -20.33 32.29 11.07
N PRO A 4 -21.15 32.39 10.00
CA PRO A 4 -21.07 31.52 8.82
C PRO A 4 -19.68 31.46 8.17
N LEU A 5 -18.91 32.55 8.23
CA LEU A 5 -17.54 32.60 7.71
C LEU A 5 -16.56 31.74 8.52
N ALA A 6 -16.73 31.66 9.85
CA ALA A 6 -15.87 30.82 10.70
C ALA A 6 -16.08 29.33 10.37
N GLU A 7 -17.34 28.92 10.20
CA GLU A 7 -17.67 27.54 9.82
C GLU A 7 -17.10 27.16 8.44
N VAL A 8 -17.14 28.07 7.47
CA VAL A 8 -16.51 27.85 6.15
C VAL A 8 -15.00 27.71 6.26
N LEU A 9 -14.33 28.56 7.04
CA LEU A 9 -12.89 28.51 7.22
C LEU A 9 -12.44 27.25 7.97
N ASP A 10 -13.20 26.82 8.98
CA ASP A 10 -12.94 25.59 9.72
C ASP A 10 -13.13 24.36 8.82
N GLY A 11 -14.17 24.35 7.98
CA GLY A 11 -14.38 23.29 6.99
C GLY A 11 -13.26 23.21 5.95
N GLN A 12 -12.76 24.35 5.46
CA GLN A 12 -11.62 24.40 4.55
C GLN A 12 -10.34 23.90 5.22
N ARG A 13 -10.08 24.33 6.45
CA ARG A 13 -8.93 23.87 7.24
C ARG A 13 -8.95 22.36 7.43
N GLN A 14 -10.12 21.79 7.76
CA GLN A 14 -10.28 20.35 7.93
C GLN A 14 -10.06 19.59 6.63
N ALA A 15 -10.58 20.09 5.50
CA ALA A 15 -10.36 19.48 4.19
C ALA A 15 -8.89 19.50 3.78
N GLU A 16 -8.16 20.60 4.05
CA GLU A 16 -6.72 20.67 3.83
C GLU A 16 -5.94 19.68 4.70
N LEU A 17 -6.28 19.58 5.99
CA LEU A 17 -5.67 18.63 6.93
C LEU A 17 -5.91 17.19 6.48
N GLN A 18 -7.14 16.87 6.08
CA GLN A 18 -7.51 15.55 5.58
C GLN A 18 -6.72 15.20 4.32
N ARG A 19 -6.64 16.11 3.33
CA ARG A 19 -5.83 15.91 2.13
C ARG A 19 -4.36 15.67 2.46
N ALA A 20 -3.79 16.44 3.41
CA ALA A 20 -2.41 16.28 3.85
C ALA A 20 -2.17 14.92 4.54
N ALA A 21 -3.06 14.49 5.41
CA ALA A 21 -2.98 13.20 6.10
C ALA A 21 -3.06 12.03 5.12
N ARG A 22 -4.02 12.07 4.19
CA ARG A 22 -4.20 11.05 3.15
C ARG A 22 -2.96 10.94 2.26
N ALA A 23 -2.37 12.08 1.87
CA ALA A 23 -1.14 12.09 1.09
C ALA A 23 0.02 11.40 1.82
N LEU A 24 0.18 11.62 3.14
CA LEU A 24 1.22 10.94 3.93
C LEU A 24 0.98 9.45 4.13
N LEU A 25 -0.29 9.02 4.22
CA LEU A 25 -0.64 7.61 4.33
C LEU A 25 -0.32 6.84 3.05
N LYS A 26 -0.68 7.44 1.91
CA LYS A 26 -0.44 6.91 0.56
C LYS A 26 1.02 6.94 0.15
N GLU A 27 1.69 8.07 0.42
CA GLU A 27 3.07 8.33 0.04
C GLU A 27 3.83 8.82 1.27
N PRO A 28 4.38 7.90 2.08
CA PRO A 28 5.03 8.24 3.34
C PRO A 28 6.26 9.14 3.20
N LEU A 29 6.69 9.42 1.98
CA LEU A 29 7.76 10.34 1.65
C LEU A 29 7.31 11.28 0.53
N LEU A 30 7.11 12.55 0.86
CA LEU A 30 6.79 13.62 -0.08
C LEU A 30 7.99 14.54 -0.22
N THR A 31 8.29 15.01 -1.44
CA THR A 31 9.36 15.98 -1.68
C THR A 31 8.81 17.28 -2.27
N ALA A 32 9.48 18.39 -1.98
CA ALA A 32 9.01 19.74 -2.31
C ALA A 32 8.83 20.00 -3.82
N ASP A 33 9.59 19.28 -4.63
CA ASP A 33 9.66 19.32 -6.10
C ASP A 33 9.07 18.05 -6.75
N GLY A 34 8.49 17.14 -5.95
CA GLY A 34 7.93 15.89 -6.42
C GLY A 34 6.52 16.03 -7.02
N PRO A 35 5.94 14.92 -7.50
CA PRO A 35 4.59 14.90 -8.09
C PRO A 35 3.49 15.37 -7.12
N TYR A 36 3.73 15.27 -5.81
CA TYR A 36 2.80 15.65 -4.74
C TYR A 36 3.25 16.94 -4.01
N SER A 37 3.82 17.91 -4.75
CA SER A 37 4.35 19.14 -4.16
C SER A 37 3.27 20.00 -3.47
N ASP A 38 2.02 19.96 -3.94
CA ASP A 38 0.90 20.68 -3.32
C ASP A 38 0.53 20.06 -1.99
N GLU A 39 0.41 18.73 -1.93
CA GLU A 39 0.19 17.99 -0.69
C GLU A 39 1.34 18.21 0.30
N PHE A 40 2.59 18.25 -0.16
CA PHE A 40 3.74 18.60 0.68
C PHE A 40 3.59 19.98 1.34
N ARG A 41 3.11 21.00 0.60
CA ARG A 41 2.84 22.34 1.16
C ARG A 41 1.77 22.28 2.25
N LEU A 42 0.71 21.48 2.05
CA LEU A 42 -0.33 21.27 3.06
C LEU A 42 0.21 20.54 4.29
N VAL A 43 1.03 19.51 4.11
CA VAL A 43 1.70 18.79 5.21
C VAL A 43 2.56 19.72 6.03
N ARG A 44 3.34 20.61 5.40
CA ARG A 44 4.15 21.60 6.11
C ARG A 44 3.29 22.61 6.88
N ARG A 45 2.19 23.06 6.27
CA ARG A 45 1.23 23.99 6.91
C ARG A 45 0.63 23.37 8.18
N HIS A 46 0.27 22.09 8.12
CA HIS A 46 -0.42 21.36 9.20
C HIS A 46 0.52 20.43 10.00
N ALA A 47 1.84 20.66 9.94
CA ALA A 47 2.84 19.70 10.43
C ALA A 47 2.73 19.41 11.94
N ALA A 48 2.37 20.41 12.75
CA ALA A 48 2.23 20.24 14.20
C ALA A 48 1.08 19.28 14.54
N GLU A 49 -0.09 19.52 13.94
CA GLU A 49 -1.30 18.71 14.16
C GLU A 49 -1.14 17.29 13.61
N LEU A 50 -0.57 17.14 12.41
CA LEU A 50 -0.29 15.83 11.82
C LEU A 50 0.72 15.03 12.68
N ARG A 51 1.78 15.67 13.16
CA ARG A 51 2.79 15.02 14.01
C ARG A 51 2.17 14.54 15.33
N GLU A 52 1.43 15.41 16.00
CA GLU A 52 0.73 15.05 17.25
C GLU A 52 -0.24 13.89 17.02
N TRP A 53 -1.01 13.92 15.92
CA TRP A 53 -1.97 12.87 15.64
C TRP A 53 -1.29 11.53 15.36
N PHE A 54 -0.29 11.48 14.47
CA PHE A 54 0.39 10.24 14.10
C PHE A 54 1.17 9.64 15.27
N GLU A 55 1.84 10.46 16.07
CA GLU A 55 2.55 10.01 17.25
C GLU A 55 1.59 9.49 18.32
N ARG A 56 0.49 10.22 18.59
CA ARG A 56 -0.48 9.81 19.60
C ARG A 56 -1.24 8.54 19.23
N ASN A 57 -1.66 8.39 17.97
CA ASN A 57 -2.61 7.34 17.58
C ASN A 57 -1.95 6.13 16.91
N ALA A 58 -0.85 6.29 16.17
CA ALA A 58 -0.14 5.19 15.53
C ALA A 58 1.30 5.02 16.03
N GLY A 59 1.81 5.95 16.85
CA GLY A 59 3.21 5.99 17.26
C GLY A 59 4.16 6.28 16.09
N TRP A 60 3.68 6.78 14.95
CA TRP A 60 4.52 7.06 13.79
C TRP A 60 5.12 8.46 13.89
N ALA A 61 6.40 8.58 13.58
CA ALA A 61 7.11 9.85 13.62
C ALA A 61 7.01 10.58 12.28
N LEU A 62 6.53 11.83 12.29
CA LEU A 62 6.52 12.72 11.13
C LEU A 62 7.67 13.73 11.21
N ARG A 63 8.62 13.62 10.28
CA ARG A 63 9.69 14.59 10.07
C ARG A 63 9.38 15.46 8.85
N THR A 64 9.58 16.75 8.98
CA THR A 64 9.32 17.74 7.91
C THR A 64 10.46 18.73 7.89
N ASP A 65 11.03 18.97 6.71
CA ASP A 65 11.98 20.05 6.48
C ASP A 65 11.59 20.87 5.23
N ALA A 66 12.52 21.64 4.68
CA ALA A 66 12.27 22.47 3.50
C ALA A 66 12.11 21.65 2.21
N ASP A 67 12.71 20.46 2.14
CA ASP A 67 12.85 19.66 0.93
C ASP A 67 11.97 18.40 0.95
N ALA A 68 11.66 17.86 2.14
CA ALA A 68 10.90 16.63 2.28
C ALA A 68 10.05 16.54 3.55
N ALA A 69 8.97 15.76 3.46
CA ALA A 69 8.16 15.30 4.58
C ALA A 69 8.18 13.77 4.59
N ARG A 70 8.59 13.16 5.71
CA ARG A 70 8.71 11.71 5.88
C ARG A 70 7.93 11.24 7.10
N LEU A 71 6.87 10.47 6.85
CA LEU A 71 6.17 9.67 7.86
C LEU A 71 6.89 8.32 8.01
N ARG A 72 7.40 8.03 9.20
CA ARG A 72 8.06 6.75 9.51
C ARG A 72 7.02 5.75 10.03
N LYS A 73 6.45 5.00 9.10
CA LYS A 73 5.48 3.94 9.40
C LYS A 73 6.21 2.70 9.94
N THR A 74 5.65 2.14 11.00
CA THR A 74 5.90 0.76 11.44
C THR A 74 4.62 0.00 11.12
N PRO A 75 4.67 -1.10 10.34
CA PRO A 75 3.49 -1.91 10.04
C PRO A 75 2.80 -2.43 11.31
N GLY A 76 1.52 -2.72 11.22
CA GLY A 76 0.82 -3.49 12.26
C GLY A 76 1.25 -4.96 12.20
N THR A 77 1.23 -5.55 11.01
CA THR A 77 1.66 -6.93 10.77
C THR A 77 3.05 -6.95 10.15
N LEU A 78 4.04 -7.55 10.82
CA LEU A 78 5.44 -7.55 10.38
C LEU A 78 5.75 -8.62 9.32
N THR A 79 4.91 -9.64 9.22
CA THR A 79 5.09 -10.81 8.35
C THR A 79 4.27 -10.74 7.07
N ASP A 80 3.59 -9.62 6.81
CA ASP A 80 2.81 -9.43 5.59
C ASP A 80 3.71 -9.18 4.37
N ALA A 81 3.73 -10.15 3.45
CA ALA A 81 4.53 -10.12 2.23
C ALA A 81 3.79 -9.49 1.02
N THR A 82 2.56 -9.01 1.19
CA THR A 82 1.69 -8.57 0.08
C THR A 82 1.98 -7.14 -0.40
N HIS A 83 2.82 -6.40 0.33
CA HIS A 83 3.22 -5.02 0.00
C HIS A 83 4.71 -4.88 -0.39
N PRO A 84 5.20 -5.59 -1.43
CA PRO A 84 6.58 -5.46 -1.85
C PRO A 84 6.82 -4.09 -2.49
N ALA A 85 8.05 -3.57 -2.35
CA ALA A 85 8.54 -2.52 -3.24
C ALA A 85 8.43 -2.98 -4.69
N ARG A 86 7.93 -2.11 -5.56
CA ARG A 86 7.75 -2.40 -6.99
C ARG A 86 8.69 -1.54 -7.82
N GLU A 87 9.15 -2.10 -8.94
CA GLU A 87 9.93 -1.34 -9.91
C GLU A 87 9.12 -0.15 -10.43
N ALA A 88 9.77 1.01 -10.55
CA ALA A 88 9.18 2.22 -11.12
C ALA A 88 9.14 2.15 -12.67
N ALA A 89 8.66 1.02 -13.20
CA ALA A 89 8.50 0.73 -14.62
C ALA A 89 7.06 0.29 -14.91
N ARG A 90 6.69 0.21 -16.19
CA ARG A 90 5.32 -0.12 -16.61
C ARG A 90 4.80 -1.46 -16.07
N THR A 91 5.67 -2.44 -15.90
CA THR A 91 5.29 -3.79 -15.41
C THR A 91 5.21 -3.88 -13.88
N ALA A 92 5.76 -2.89 -13.15
CA ALA A 92 5.70 -2.80 -11.69
C ALA A 92 6.01 -4.11 -10.94
N LEU A 93 7.01 -4.86 -11.43
CA LEU A 93 7.40 -6.14 -10.85
C LEU A 93 7.84 -5.97 -9.39
N PRO A 94 7.48 -6.91 -8.50
CA PRO A 94 7.90 -6.87 -7.11
C PRO A 94 9.41 -7.07 -6.98
N PHE A 95 10.01 -6.44 -5.97
CA PHE A 95 11.42 -6.60 -5.67
C PHE A 95 11.71 -8.01 -5.16
N THR A 96 12.75 -8.62 -5.71
CA THR A 96 13.31 -9.88 -5.22
C THR A 96 14.18 -9.64 -3.99
N ARG A 97 14.51 -10.71 -3.25
CA ARG A 97 15.50 -10.68 -2.16
C ARG A 97 16.81 -9.98 -2.59
N ARG A 98 17.32 -10.30 -3.78
CA ARG A 98 18.52 -9.66 -4.35
C ARG A 98 18.35 -8.15 -4.50
N ARG A 99 17.23 -7.68 -5.06
CA ARG A 99 16.96 -6.24 -5.22
C ARG A 99 16.87 -5.50 -3.88
N TYR A 100 16.30 -6.11 -2.84
CA TYR A 100 16.31 -5.51 -1.49
C TYR A 100 17.71 -5.39 -0.89
N VAL A 101 18.54 -6.43 -1.05
CA VAL A 101 19.95 -6.37 -0.60
C VAL A 101 20.68 -5.26 -1.34
N LEU A 102 20.56 -5.21 -2.67
CA LEU A 102 21.17 -4.16 -3.49
C LEU A 102 20.66 -2.75 -3.13
N LEU A 103 19.38 -2.60 -2.78
CA LEU A 103 18.84 -1.33 -2.26
C LEU A 103 19.58 -0.90 -0.98
N CYS A 104 19.74 -1.79 -0.01
CA CYS A 104 20.46 -1.49 1.22
C CYS A 104 21.93 -1.14 0.96
N LEU A 105 22.63 -1.91 0.11
CA LEU A 105 24.03 -1.65 -0.26
C LEU A 105 24.18 -0.32 -1.00
N THR A 106 23.24 -0.01 -1.90
CA THR A 106 23.23 1.25 -2.66
C THR A 106 23.03 2.44 -1.71
N LEU A 107 22.07 2.37 -0.78
CA LEU A 107 21.87 3.41 0.23
C LEU A 107 23.13 3.61 1.08
N ALA A 108 23.78 2.52 1.50
CA ALA A 108 25.03 2.58 2.28
C ALA A 108 26.20 3.18 1.47
N ALA A 109 26.28 2.89 0.17
CA ALA A 109 27.28 3.47 -0.72
C ALA A 109 27.03 4.98 -0.93
N LEU A 110 25.78 5.38 -1.16
CA LEU A 110 25.39 6.78 -1.30
C LEU A 110 25.68 7.60 -0.03
N GLU A 111 25.45 7.03 1.16
CA GLU A 111 25.71 7.72 2.42
C GLU A 111 27.20 8.05 2.60
N ARG A 112 28.10 7.14 2.16
CA ARG A 112 29.55 7.35 2.17
C ARG A 112 30.10 8.14 0.98
N GLY A 113 29.28 8.34 -0.06
CA GLY A 113 29.69 8.90 -1.34
C GLY A 113 29.80 10.43 -1.36
N GLU A 114 29.79 11.01 -2.55
CA GLU A 114 29.81 12.46 -2.80
C GLU A 114 28.38 12.99 -3.06
N SER A 115 28.21 14.31 -3.27
CA SER A 115 26.91 14.90 -3.61
C SER A 115 26.43 14.53 -5.02
N GLN A 116 27.35 14.12 -5.89
CA GLN A 116 27.06 13.62 -7.23
C GLN A 116 27.73 12.26 -7.43
N VAL A 117 27.08 11.36 -8.18
CA VAL A 117 27.62 10.02 -8.44
C VAL A 117 27.17 9.52 -9.82
N ALA A 118 28.10 8.88 -10.54
CA ALA A 118 27.80 8.16 -11.77
C ALA A 118 27.33 6.72 -11.47
N LEU A 119 26.44 6.16 -12.31
CA LEU A 119 25.90 4.82 -12.08
C LEU A 119 26.99 3.74 -12.13
N GLY A 120 27.97 3.86 -13.02
CA GLY A 120 29.14 2.98 -13.05
C GLY A 120 29.90 2.94 -11.73
N ARG A 121 30.22 4.11 -11.16
CA ARG A 121 30.92 4.22 -9.88
C ARG A 121 30.08 3.68 -8.71
N LEU A 122 28.78 3.92 -8.72
CA LEU A 122 27.88 3.37 -7.71
C LEU A 122 27.84 1.83 -7.80
N ALA A 123 27.83 1.29 -9.02
CA ALA A 123 27.86 -0.15 -9.26
C ALA A 123 29.13 -0.80 -8.73
N GLU A 124 30.30 -0.19 -8.97
CA GLU A 124 31.58 -0.65 -8.41
C GLU A 124 31.56 -0.72 -6.88
N GLN A 125 31.00 0.31 -6.23
CA GLN A 125 30.86 0.35 -4.77
C GLN A 125 29.91 -0.73 -4.25
N VAL A 126 28.82 -1.00 -4.97
CA VAL A 126 27.85 -2.03 -4.61
C VAL A 126 28.44 -3.43 -4.81
N VAL A 127 29.17 -3.69 -5.90
CA VAL A 127 29.88 -4.96 -6.13
C VAL A 127 30.89 -5.21 -5.02
N LEU A 128 31.69 -4.19 -4.66
CA LEU A 128 32.64 -4.30 -3.55
C LEU A 128 31.95 -4.65 -2.23
N ALA A 129 30.83 -4.01 -1.92
CA ALA A 129 30.09 -4.28 -0.69
C ALA A 129 29.35 -5.63 -0.71
N ALA A 130 28.91 -6.10 -1.89
CA ALA A 130 28.26 -7.39 -2.06
C ALA A 130 29.22 -8.59 -1.92
N ALA A 131 30.53 -8.35 -2.02
CA ALA A 131 31.57 -9.36 -1.81
C ALA A 131 31.81 -9.70 -0.33
N ASP A 132 31.04 -9.11 0.60
CA ASP A 132 31.10 -9.45 2.02
C ASP A 132 30.86 -10.96 2.25
N PRO A 133 31.72 -11.64 3.04
CA PRO A 133 31.61 -13.08 3.27
C PRO A 133 30.26 -13.53 3.83
N GLU A 134 29.60 -12.73 4.68
CA GLU A 134 28.29 -13.09 5.25
C GLU A 134 27.20 -13.04 4.18
N LEU A 135 27.25 -12.06 3.26
CA LEU A 135 26.33 -11.98 2.13
C LEU A 135 26.52 -13.16 1.17
N VAL A 136 27.77 -13.52 0.87
CA VAL A 136 28.09 -14.67 0.03
C VAL A 136 27.61 -15.97 0.67
N ALA A 137 27.86 -16.15 1.98
CA ALA A 137 27.37 -17.30 2.74
C ALA A 137 25.83 -17.38 2.76
N ALA A 138 25.15 -16.23 2.76
CA ALA A 138 23.70 -16.13 2.65
C ALA A 138 23.15 -16.33 1.21
N GLY A 139 24.02 -16.67 0.25
CA GLY A 139 23.66 -16.94 -1.15
C GLY A 139 23.47 -15.69 -2.01
N ILE A 140 23.96 -14.53 -1.58
CA ILE A 140 23.94 -13.30 -2.36
C ILE A 140 25.29 -13.14 -3.08
N THR A 141 25.27 -13.29 -4.40
CA THR A 141 26.42 -12.99 -5.27
C THR A 141 26.01 -11.96 -6.31
N PHE A 142 26.88 -10.96 -6.53
CA PHE A 142 26.62 -9.87 -7.45
C PHE A 142 27.94 -9.34 -8.03
N THR A 143 28.19 -9.63 -9.31
CA THR A 143 29.44 -9.27 -10.00
C THR A 143 29.22 -8.24 -11.10
N LEU A 144 27.96 -8.00 -11.48
CA LEU A 144 27.52 -7.10 -12.54
C LEU A 144 27.89 -7.55 -13.97
N GLU A 145 28.37 -8.78 -14.13
CA GLU A 145 28.76 -9.35 -15.43
C GLU A 145 27.55 -9.63 -16.31
N ARG A 146 26.46 -10.11 -15.70
CA ARG A 146 25.25 -10.54 -16.40
C ARG A 146 24.26 -9.38 -16.61
N ARG A 147 23.49 -9.45 -17.70
CA ARG A 147 22.48 -8.42 -18.03
C ARG A 147 21.38 -8.34 -16.97
N ASP A 148 20.95 -9.45 -16.38
CA ASP A 148 19.93 -9.45 -15.32
C ASP A 148 20.41 -8.74 -14.05
N GLU A 149 21.70 -8.82 -13.72
CA GLU A 149 22.28 -8.08 -12.59
C GLU A 149 22.30 -6.57 -12.83
N ARG A 150 22.62 -6.14 -14.06
CA ARG A 150 22.48 -4.74 -14.48
C ARG A 150 21.04 -4.25 -14.40
N LEU A 151 20.07 -5.09 -14.80
CA LEU A 151 18.64 -4.77 -14.69
C LEU A 151 18.20 -4.62 -13.23
N ASP A 152 18.72 -5.46 -12.32
CA ASP A 152 18.40 -5.36 -10.90
C ASP A 152 18.95 -4.08 -10.26
N LEU A 153 20.17 -3.68 -10.59
CA LEU A 153 20.70 -2.39 -10.13
C LEU A 153 19.92 -1.21 -10.72
N ALA A 154 19.58 -1.26 -12.02
CA ALA A 154 18.75 -0.24 -12.64
C ALA A 154 17.38 -0.12 -11.97
N ALA A 155 16.74 -1.25 -11.60
CA ALA A 155 15.47 -1.25 -10.88
C ALA A 155 15.59 -0.59 -9.49
N VAL A 156 16.67 -0.85 -8.76
CA VAL A 156 16.97 -0.19 -7.47
C VAL A 156 17.14 1.32 -7.66
N VAL A 157 17.90 1.74 -8.66
CA VAL A 157 18.13 3.17 -8.94
C VAL A 157 16.84 3.87 -9.37
N ARG A 158 16.00 3.23 -10.19
CA ARG A 158 14.67 3.73 -10.55
C ARG A 158 13.75 3.89 -9.34
N LEU A 159 13.82 2.96 -8.38
CA LEU A 159 13.11 3.12 -7.10
C LEU A 159 13.65 4.33 -6.31
N LEU A 160 14.97 4.51 -6.24
CA LEU A 160 15.59 5.64 -5.56
C LEU A 160 15.30 6.99 -6.25
N LEU A 161 15.12 7.02 -7.58
CA LEU A 161 14.62 8.17 -8.32
C LEU A 161 13.15 8.45 -7.97
N ARG A 162 12.30 7.42 -7.92
CA ARG A 162 10.88 7.55 -7.54
C ARG A 162 10.71 8.09 -6.11
N LEU A 163 11.49 7.55 -5.17
CA LEU A 163 11.55 8.05 -3.79
C LEU A 163 12.27 9.40 -3.70
N GLY A 164 12.96 9.80 -4.77
CA GLY A 164 13.70 11.03 -4.84
C GLY A 164 14.89 11.06 -3.88
N VAL A 165 15.52 9.93 -3.61
CA VAL A 165 16.87 9.92 -3.03
C VAL A 165 17.89 10.41 -4.07
N LEU A 166 17.67 10.06 -5.34
CA LEU A 166 18.47 10.48 -6.48
C LEU A 166 17.68 11.46 -7.34
N ARG A 167 18.40 12.36 -8.01
CA ARG A 167 17.87 13.21 -9.08
C ARG A 167 18.76 13.06 -10.30
N ARG A 168 18.18 12.68 -11.44
CA ARG A 168 18.92 12.52 -12.69
C ARG A 168 19.41 13.87 -13.20
N VAL A 169 20.70 13.96 -13.50
CA VAL A 169 21.35 15.14 -14.08
C VAL A 169 21.57 14.94 -15.58
N ALA A 170 22.11 13.79 -15.98
CA ALA A 170 22.38 13.45 -17.38
C ALA A 170 22.40 11.93 -17.60
N GLY A 171 22.09 11.48 -18.82
CA GLY A 171 22.09 10.06 -19.21
C GLY A 171 20.74 9.37 -19.07
N ASP A 172 20.73 8.04 -19.24
CA ASP A 172 19.55 7.17 -19.09
C ASP A 172 19.95 5.77 -18.62
N GLU A 173 19.15 5.15 -17.74
CA GLU A 173 19.51 3.85 -17.15
C GLU A 173 19.50 2.73 -18.18
N GLU A 174 18.72 2.84 -19.26
CA GLU A 174 18.74 1.83 -20.33
C GLU A 174 20.09 1.81 -21.07
N ALA A 175 20.72 2.98 -21.26
CA ALA A 175 22.05 3.08 -21.86
C ALA A 175 23.14 2.44 -20.97
N TYR A 176 22.97 2.50 -19.66
CA TYR A 176 23.83 1.78 -18.72
C TYR A 176 23.62 0.27 -18.82
N VAL A 177 22.37 -0.19 -18.86
CA VAL A 177 22.04 -1.61 -18.97
C VAL A 177 22.56 -2.22 -20.27
N SER A 178 22.50 -1.50 -21.40
CA SER A 178 23.07 -1.93 -22.68
C SER A 178 24.59 -1.83 -22.74
N GLY A 179 25.23 -1.10 -21.81
CA GLY A 179 26.66 -0.81 -21.82
C GLY A 179 27.06 0.28 -22.84
N SER A 180 26.11 1.05 -23.36
CA SER A 180 26.37 2.11 -24.34
C SER A 180 26.59 3.51 -23.73
N GLY A 181 26.40 3.67 -22.42
CA GLY A 181 26.61 4.94 -21.73
C GLY A 181 26.50 4.83 -20.22
N ASP A 182 26.68 5.94 -19.51
CA ASP A 182 26.55 6.05 -18.06
C ASP A 182 25.56 7.17 -17.68
N VAL A 183 25.13 7.20 -16.43
CA VAL A 183 24.14 8.15 -15.90
C VAL A 183 24.71 8.88 -14.70
N LEU A 184 24.53 10.21 -14.65
CA LEU A 184 24.96 11.05 -13.54
C LEU A 184 23.75 11.48 -12.68
N TYR A 185 23.89 11.35 -11.36
CA TYR A 185 22.88 11.74 -10.39
C TYR A 185 23.39 12.75 -9.37
N ASP A 186 22.50 13.63 -8.92
CA ASP A 186 22.62 14.30 -7.62
C ASP A 186 22.03 13.41 -6.52
N VAL A 187 22.69 13.40 -5.36
CA VAL A 187 22.27 12.68 -4.16
C VAL A 187 21.59 13.65 -3.19
N ARG A 188 20.29 13.46 -2.94
CA ARG A 188 19.52 14.28 -2.01
C ARG A 188 19.70 13.79 -0.58
N ARG A 189 20.76 14.28 0.08
CA ARG A 189 21.21 13.84 1.41
C ARG A 189 20.14 13.86 2.51
N ARG A 190 19.29 14.89 2.54
CA ARG A 190 18.20 14.98 3.52
C ARG A 190 17.17 13.87 3.33
N VAL A 191 16.84 13.56 2.07
CA VAL A 191 15.94 12.45 1.73
C VAL A 191 16.60 11.12 2.06
N LEU A 192 17.87 10.94 1.69
CA LEU A 192 18.67 9.74 2.01
C LEU A 192 18.69 9.43 3.51
N ALA A 193 18.99 10.43 4.36
CA ALA A 193 18.99 10.29 5.82
C ALA A 193 17.60 9.96 6.41
N GLY A 194 16.53 10.23 5.64
CA GLY A 194 15.16 9.88 5.97
C GLY A 194 14.79 8.42 5.67
N MET A 195 15.62 7.66 4.95
CA MET A 195 15.26 6.32 4.45
C MET A 195 15.09 5.27 5.55
N PRO A 196 16.03 5.13 6.52
CA PRO A 196 15.86 4.18 7.61
C PRO A 196 14.63 4.54 8.46
N ALA A 197 13.67 3.63 8.50
CA ALA A 197 12.45 3.75 9.31
C ALA A 197 12.51 2.91 10.61
N SER A 198 13.62 2.22 10.88
CA SER A 198 13.78 1.43 12.10
C SER A 198 13.81 2.34 13.34
N ARG A 199 13.25 1.85 14.44
CA ARG A 199 13.28 2.56 15.74
C ARG A 199 14.59 2.30 16.45
N ARG A 200 15.06 1.05 16.40
CA ARG A 200 16.38 0.62 16.82
C ARG A 200 17.30 0.57 15.61
N GLY A 201 18.54 1.04 15.75
CA GLY A 201 19.52 0.91 14.68
C GLY A 201 19.80 -0.58 14.41
N PRO A 202 19.90 -1.03 13.14
CA PRO A 202 20.15 -2.44 12.83
C PRO A 202 21.41 -3.02 13.50
N SER A 203 22.42 -2.19 13.74
CA SER A 203 23.66 -2.58 14.45
C SER A 203 23.48 -2.85 15.95
N MET A 204 22.32 -2.51 16.51
CA MET A 204 21.99 -2.72 17.91
C MET A 204 21.06 -3.92 18.11
N VAL A 205 20.69 -4.63 17.05
CA VAL A 205 19.83 -5.81 17.10
C VAL A 205 20.71 -7.00 17.45
N GLU A 206 20.40 -7.66 18.57
CA GLU A 206 21.18 -8.79 19.07
C GLU A 206 20.59 -10.14 18.65
N ALA A 207 19.28 -10.17 18.36
CA ALA A 207 18.62 -11.37 17.86
C ALA A 207 19.26 -11.87 16.55
N GLU A 208 19.37 -13.20 16.42
CA GLU A 208 19.90 -13.85 15.23
C GLU A 208 18.78 -14.37 14.32
N ASP A 209 17.69 -14.89 14.92
CA ASP A 209 16.53 -15.39 14.19
C ASP A 209 15.76 -14.27 13.47
N PHE A 210 15.21 -14.57 12.30
CA PHE A 210 14.58 -13.59 11.44
C PHE A 210 13.38 -12.92 12.10
N ASP A 211 12.49 -13.70 12.73
CA ASP A 211 11.27 -13.18 13.33
C ASP A 211 11.60 -12.35 14.59
N GLU A 212 12.53 -12.84 15.41
CA GLU A 212 13.02 -12.11 16.58
C GLU A 212 13.69 -10.78 16.19
N ARG A 213 14.47 -10.76 15.11
CA ARG A 213 15.08 -9.52 14.58
C ARG A 213 14.04 -8.50 14.14
N LEU A 214 12.98 -8.93 13.47
CA LEU A 214 11.89 -8.03 13.07
C LEU A 214 11.20 -7.41 14.30
N VAL A 215 10.94 -8.24 15.30
CA VAL A 215 10.38 -7.79 16.59
C VAL A 215 11.32 -6.78 17.24
N GLU A 216 12.60 -7.10 17.41
CA GLU A 216 13.56 -6.23 18.09
C GLU A 216 13.81 -4.90 17.34
N MET A 217 13.82 -4.91 16.00
CA MET A 217 13.98 -3.71 15.18
C MET A 217 12.82 -2.71 15.32
N THR A 218 11.62 -3.23 15.61
CA THR A 218 10.38 -2.46 15.70
C THR A 218 9.89 -2.28 17.15
N ALA A 219 10.50 -3.01 18.08
CA ALA A 219 10.22 -2.99 19.49
C ALA A 219 10.32 -1.58 20.05
N GLN A 220 9.46 -1.33 21.02
CA GLN A 220 9.47 -0.11 21.81
C GLN A 220 9.99 -0.50 23.19
N THR A 221 10.74 0.40 23.83
CA THR A 221 11.34 0.16 25.16
C THR A 221 10.34 -0.50 26.10
N ALA A 222 10.81 -1.48 26.88
CA ALA A 222 10.02 -2.32 27.76
C ALA A 222 8.93 -1.53 28.49
N LEU A 223 7.69 -2.02 28.36
CA LEU A 223 6.49 -1.34 28.86
C LEU A 223 6.35 -1.70 30.34
N ASP A 224 6.98 -0.91 31.24
CA ASP A 224 6.96 -1.18 32.69
C ASP A 224 5.64 -0.75 33.38
N SER A 225 4.58 -0.41 32.62
CA SER A 225 3.27 -0.02 33.18
C SER A 225 2.08 -0.36 32.27
N ASP A 226 0.91 -0.50 32.88
CA ASP A 226 -0.36 -0.76 32.17
C ASP A 226 -0.72 0.34 31.16
N GLU A 227 -0.43 1.60 31.48
CA GLU A 227 -0.67 2.73 30.55
C GLU A 227 0.13 2.60 29.26
N LEU A 228 1.39 2.15 29.37
CA LEU A 228 2.27 1.92 28.24
C LEU A 228 1.78 0.72 27.39
N ARG A 229 1.31 -0.35 28.04
CA ARG A 229 0.68 -1.49 27.37
C ARG A 229 -0.58 -1.09 26.59
N PHE A 230 -1.51 -0.36 27.20
CA PHE A 230 -2.72 0.11 26.51
C PHE A 230 -2.40 1.07 25.36
N ARG A 231 -1.36 1.90 25.50
CA ARG A 231 -0.88 2.74 24.40
C ARG A 231 -0.33 1.92 23.25
N ALA A 232 0.44 0.87 23.53
CA ALA A 232 0.98 -0.03 22.50
C ALA A 232 -0.15 -0.76 21.75
N ILE A 233 -1.15 -1.30 22.47
CA ILE A 233 -2.35 -1.92 21.87
C ILE A 233 -3.08 -0.92 20.98
N ARG A 234 -3.32 0.31 21.45
CA ARG A 234 -3.97 1.35 20.63
C ARG A 234 -3.20 1.66 19.36
N TRP A 235 -1.87 1.79 19.46
CA TRP A 235 -1.00 2.02 18.31
C TRP A 235 -1.10 0.88 17.31
N GLN A 236 -1.02 -0.36 17.79
CA GLN A 236 -1.13 -1.55 16.97
C GLN A 236 -2.47 -1.62 16.21
N LEU A 237 -3.58 -1.47 16.92
CA LEU A 237 -4.92 -1.46 16.33
C LEU A 237 -5.10 -0.32 15.33
N THR A 238 -4.60 0.88 15.63
CA THR A 238 -4.71 2.03 14.73
C THR A 238 -3.89 1.84 13.46
N ARG A 239 -2.69 1.24 13.55
CA ARG A 239 -1.88 0.89 12.36
C ARG A 239 -2.62 -0.07 11.47
N ARG A 240 -3.13 -1.17 12.04
CA ARG A 240 -3.89 -2.19 11.28
C ARG A 240 -5.16 -1.58 10.66
N LEU A 241 -5.88 -0.73 11.37
CA LEU A 241 -7.06 -0.04 10.80
C LEU A 241 -6.70 0.98 9.70
N LEU A 242 -5.48 1.50 9.65
CA LEU A 242 -5.05 2.44 8.61
C LEU A 242 -4.43 1.74 7.40
N ASP A 243 -3.72 0.63 7.61
CA ASP A 243 -2.88 -0.03 6.60
C ASP A 243 -3.45 -1.37 6.11
N ASP A 244 -4.12 -2.14 6.98
CA ASP A 244 -4.66 -3.45 6.61
C ASP A 244 -6.04 -3.28 5.96
N PRO A 245 -6.37 -4.04 4.90
CA PRO A 245 -7.69 -3.97 4.26
C PRO A 245 -8.86 -4.29 5.20
N VAL A 246 -8.65 -5.29 6.08
CA VAL A 246 -9.60 -5.74 7.09
C VAL A 246 -8.85 -6.11 8.36
N LEU A 247 -9.22 -5.50 9.49
CA LEU A 247 -8.83 -5.96 10.81
C LEU A 247 -9.79 -7.07 11.25
N TYR A 248 -9.38 -8.33 11.13
CA TYR A 248 -10.16 -9.46 11.63
C TYR A 248 -9.98 -9.64 13.13
N TYR A 249 -11.05 -10.07 13.80
CA TYR A 249 -11.02 -10.29 15.25
C TYR A 249 -10.27 -11.57 15.66
N ASP A 250 -10.19 -12.57 14.79
CA ASP A 250 -9.46 -13.82 15.03
C ASP A 250 -7.94 -13.67 14.97
N ASP A 251 -7.46 -12.61 14.31
CA ASP A 251 -6.04 -12.23 14.31
C ASP A 251 -5.62 -11.42 15.55
N LEU A 252 -6.53 -11.14 16.49
CA LEU A 252 -6.26 -10.33 17.68
C LEU A 252 -6.04 -11.20 18.91
N THR A 253 -5.09 -10.79 19.75
CA THR A 253 -4.97 -11.36 21.10
C THR A 253 -6.19 -10.99 21.97
N ASP A 254 -6.42 -11.73 23.05
CA ASP A 254 -7.53 -11.47 23.98
C ASP A 254 -7.50 -10.03 24.53
N ASP A 255 -6.31 -9.53 24.88
CA ASP A 255 -6.11 -8.17 25.38
C ASP A 255 -6.44 -7.10 24.33
N GLU A 256 -6.02 -7.32 23.08
CA GLU A 256 -6.31 -6.43 21.96
C GLU A 256 -7.80 -6.41 21.62
N LEU A 257 -8.45 -7.58 21.57
CA LEU A 257 -9.88 -7.71 21.29
C LEU A 257 -10.72 -7.07 22.41
N ALA A 258 -10.34 -7.28 23.67
CA ALA A 258 -11.00 -6.65 24.82
C ALA A 258 -10.86 -5.12 24.78
N TYR A 259 -9.67 -4.61 24.44
CA TYR A 259 -9.44 -3.17 24.28
C TYR A 259 -10.25 -2.61 23.11
N LEU A 260 -10.18 -3.24 21.94
CA LEU A 260 -10.92 -2.83 20.74
C LEU A 260 -12.41 -2.78 21.02
N THR A 261 -12.98 -3.79 21.66
CA THR A 261 -14.41 -3.84 21.99
C THR A 261 -14.86 -2.61 22.80
N ARG A 262 -14.02 -2.14 23.73
CA ARG A 262 -14.31 -0.96 24.57
C ARG A 262 -14.05 0.37 23.85
N GLN A 263 -13.03 0.43 22.99
CA GLN A 263 -12.50 1.67 22.42
C GLN A 263 -12.80 1.85 20.92
N ARG A 264 -13.48 0.89 20.28
CA ARG A 264 -13.75 0.86 18.82
C ARG A 264 -14.31 2.18 18.32
N GLY A 265 -15.36 2.70 18.95
CA GLY A 265 -16.01 3.94 18.53
C GLY A 265 -15.06 5.13 18.55
N PHE A 266 -14.18 5.21 19.56
CA PHE A 266 -13.19 6.27 19.68
C PHE A 266 -12.10 6.16 18.60
N ILE A 267 -11.52 4.96 18.41
CA ILE A 267 -10.44 4.76 17.42
C ILE A 267 -10.97 5.04 16.00
N THR A 268 -12.11 4.45 15.65
CA THR A 268 -12.70 4.59 14.30
C THR A 268 -13.15 6.02 14.01
N ALA A 269 -13.75 6.73 14.98
CA ALA A 269 -14.09 8.14 14.83
C ALA A 269 -12.84 9.00 14.60
N ARG A 270 -11.76 8.74 15.35
CA ARG A 270 -10.51 9.50 15.23
C ARG A 270 -9.83 9.32 13.88
N ILE A 271 -9.88 8.11 13.32
CA ILE A 271 -9.41 7.83 11.96
C ILE A 271 -10.31 8.55 10.96
N ASN A 272 -11.63 8.40 11.07
CA ASN A 272 -12.60 9.03 10.18
C ASN A 272 -12.43 10.56 10.13
N GLU A 273 -12.29 11.23 11.28
CA GLU A 273 -12.06 12.68 11.35
C GLU A 273 -10.83 13.11 10.56
N LEU A 274 -9.72 12.37 10.68
CA LEU A 274 -8.47 12.75 10.02
C LEU A 274 -8.46 12.39 8.53
N THR A 275 -8.99 11.22 8.16
CA THR A 275 -8.76 10.64 6.82
C THR A 275 -10.01 10.63 5.95
N GLY A 276 -11.19 10.72 6.53
CA GLY A 276 -12.47 10.48 5.87
C GLY A 276 -12.79 9.00 5.63
N LEU A 277 -11.94 8.07 6.09
CA LEU A 277 -12.24 6.62 6.01
C LEU A 277 -13.45 6.29 6.88
N VAL A 278 -14.36 5.46 6.36
CA VAL A 278 -15.61 5.09 7.03
C VAL A 278 -15.48 3.66 7.57
N ALA A 279 -15.71 3.49 8.87
CA ALA A 279 -15.66 2.18 9.48
C ALA A 279 -16.88 1.33 9.07
N GLU A 280 -16.62 0.19 8.44
CA GLU A 280 -17.58 -0.88 8.23
C GLU A 280 -17.31 -1.98 9.26
N VAL A 281 -18.17 -2.07 10.28
CA VAL A 281 -18.04 -3.04 11.37
C VAL A 281 -18.95 -4.22 11.10
N ARG A 282 -18.38 -5.43 11.11
CA ARG A 282 -19.11 -6.68 10.94
C ARG A 282 -18.74 -7.70 12.02
N ALA A 283 -19.33 -8.89 11.92
CA ALA A 283 -19.11 -9.96 12.89
C ALA A 283 -17.69 -10.51 12.82
N GLU A 284 -17.09 -10.52 11.62
CA GLU A 284 -15.74 -11.02 11.37
C GLU A 284 -14.62 -10.01 11.72
N GLY A 285 -14.91 -8.72 11.66
CA GLY A 285 -13.88 -7.69 11.74
C GLY A 285 -14.34 -6.29 11.35
N ILE A 286 -13.37 -5.40 11.13
CA ILE A 286 -13.57 -3.99 10.78
C ILE A 286 -12.75 -3.66 9.52
N ALA A 287 -13.41 -3.07 8.52
CA ALA A 287 -12.74 -2.47 7.38
C ALA A 287 -12.88 -0.94 7.44
N MET A 288 -11.79 -0.21 7.20
CA MET A 288 -11.84 1.25 7.07
C MET A 288 -11.99 1.60 5.58
N VAL A 289 -13.24 1.64 5.12
CA VAL A 289 -13.60 1.82 3.71
C VAL A 289 -13.27 3.24 3.26
N ASP A 290 -12.66 3.38 2.09
CA ASP A 290 -12.30 4.66 1.50
C ASP A 290 -13.34 5.13 0.46
N PRO A 291 -14.19 6.13 0.76
CA PRO A 291 -15.18 6.63 -0.21
C PRO A 291 -14.56 7.34 -1.41
N LEU A 292 -13.31 7.82 -1.30
CA LEU A 292 -12.62 8.55 -2.36
C LEU A 292 -11.76 7.64 -3.25
N ASP A 293 -11.59 6.36 -2.88
CA ASP A 293 -10.86 5.35 -3.64
C ASP A 293 -9.44 5.81 -4.04
N ASP A 294 -8.71 6.46 -3.12
CA ASP A 294 -7.36 7.00 -3.36
C ASP A 294 -6.27 6.47 -2.40
N LEU A 295 -6.68 5.83 -1.29
CA LEU A 295 -5.79 5.23 -0.28
C LEU A 295 -5.53 3.73 -0.47
N THR A 296 -6.02 3.13 -1.55
CA THR A 296 -5.77 1.72 -1.86
C THR A 296 -4.65 1.55 -2.89
N ASP A 297 -3.74 0.61 -2.62
CA ASP A 297 -2.72 0.13 -3.56
C ASP A 297 -3.23 -1.02 -4.45
N VAL A 298 -4.27 -1.73 -4.02
CA VAL A 298 -4.89 -2.85 -4.72
C VAL A 298 -6.41 -2.63 -4.86
N ARG A 299 -6.87 -2.37 -6.09
CA ARG A 299 -8.31 -2.11 -6.35
C ARG A 299 -9.10 -3.39 -6.61
N MET A 300 -10.32 -3.44 -6.06
CA MET A 300 -11.30 -4.47 -6.39
C MET A 300 -12.74 -3.95 -6.15
N PRO A 301 -13.66 -4.11 -7.11
CA PRO A 301 -13.46 -4.64 -8.46
C PRO A 301 -12.69 -3.67 -9.36
N GLU A 302 -12.05 -4.19 -10.41
CA GLU A 302 -11.39 -3.37 -11.44
C GLU A 302 -11.85 -3.77 -12.85
N GLN A 303 -11.62 -2.89 -13.82
CA GLN A 303 -11.97 -3.14 -15.21
C GLN A 303 -10.94 -4.04 -15.91
N GLY A 304 -11.38 -4.71 -16.97
CA GLY A 304 -10.53 -5.54 -17.83
C GLY A 304 -10.47 -7.01 -17.40
N THR A 305 -9.66 -7.78 -18.11
CA THR A 305 -9.63 -9.25 -18.02
C THR A 305 -9.27 -9.77 -16.64
N HIS A 306 -8.17 -9.29 -16.05
CA HIS A 306 -7.72 -9.74 -14.73
C HIS A 306 -8.70 -9.38 -13.62
N GLY A 307 -9.30 -8.19 -13.66
CA GLY A 307 -10.33 -7.77 -12.73
C GLY A 307 -11.59 -8.64 -12.81
N HIS A 308 -12.04 -8.96 -14.02
CA HIS A 308 -13.19 -9.82 -14.22
C HIS A 308 -12.93 -11.26 -13.72
N ILE A 309 -11.77 -11.84 -14.08
CA ILE A 309 -11.38 -13.18 -13.59
C ILE A 309 -11.30 -13.20 -12.06
N THR A 310 -10.67 -12.19 -11.46
CA THR A 310 -10.56 -12.09 -9.99
C THR A 310 -11.93 -12.04 -9.32
N LEU A 311 -12.88 -11.27 -9.89
CA LEU A 311 -14.24 -11.19 -9.36
C LEU A 311 -15.00 -12.52 -9.46
N LEU A 312 -14.86 -13.25 -10.58
CA LEU A 312 -15.48 -14.56 -10.76
C LEU A 312 -14.90 -15.60 -9.77
N LEU A 313 -13.58 -15.63 -9.61
CA LEU A 313 -12.92 -16.50 -8.64
C LEU A 313 -13.28 -16.15 -7.20
N ALA A 314 -13.40 -14.85 -6.88
CA ALA A 314 -13.88 -14.39 -5.58
C ALA A 314 -15.30 -14.87 -5.28
N GLY A 315 -16.22 -14.77 -6.25
CA GLY A 315 -17.59 -15.27 -6.10
C GLY A 315 -17.67 -16.78 -5.90
N HIS A 316 -16.80 -17.54 -6.58
CA HIS A 316 -16.68 -18.99 -6.38
C HIS A 316 -16.13 -19.33 -4.99
N LEU A 317 -14.98 -18.76 -4.63
CA LEU A 317 -14.33 -18.97 -3.33
C LEU A 317 -15.23 -18.56 -2.15
N ALA A 318 -16.02 -17.48 -2.29
CA ALA A 318 -16.96 -17.04 -1.26
C ALA A 318 -18.05 -18.08 -0.95
N ARG A 319 -18.30 -19.03 -1.85
CA ARG A 319 -19.28 -20.12 -1.70
C ARG A 319 -18.62 -21.47 -1.37
N ALA A 320 -17.29 -21.52 -1.31
CA ALA A 320 -16.56 -22.74 -1.01
C ALA A 320 -16.76 -23.15 0.46
N ALA A 321 -16.98 -24.45 0.69
CA ALA A 321 -17.15 -25.00 2.04
C ALA A 321 -15.81 -25.33 2.74
N GLY A 322 -14.69 -25.21 2.03
CA GLY A 322 -13.35 -25.54 2.52
C GLY A 322 -12.25 -25.02 1.60
N PRO A 323 -10.98 -25.42 1.86
CA PRO A 323 -9.85 -25.07 1.01
C PRO A 323 -10.05 -25.51 -0.44
N VAL A 324 -9.63 -24.67 -1.39
CA VAL A 324 -9.72 -24.93 -2.84
C VAL A 324 -8.32 -24.96 -3.43
N GLU A 325 -8.02 -26.00 -4.19
CA GLU A 325 -6.70 -26.17 -4.81
C GLU A 325 -6.53 -25.21 -6.02
N PRO A 326 -5.35 -24.61 -6.24
CA PRO A 326 -5.12 -23.74 -7.41
C PRO A 326 -5.40 -24.42 -8.75
N ALA A 327 -5.18 -25.72 -8.85
CA ALA A 327 -5.48 -26.51 -10.05
C ALA A 327 -6.99 -26.58 -10.34
N GLU A 328 -7.84 -26.62 -9.31
CA GLU A 328 -9.30 -26.57 -9.45
C GLU A 328 -9.75 -25.20 -9.93
N LEU A 329 -9.17 -24.13 -9.38
CA LEU A 329 -9.40 -22.76 -9.86
C LEU A 329 -8.97 -22.60 -11.33
N ALA A 330 -7.86 -23.22 -11.75
CA ALA A 330 -7.42 -23.16 -13.15
C ALA A 330 -8.38 -23.90 -14.09
N ALA A 331 -8.94 -25.03 -13.66
CA ALA A 331 -10.00 -25.72 -14.40
C ALA A 331 -11.26 -24.83 -14.51
N LEU A 332 -11.66 -24.17 -13.42
CA LEU A 332 -12.77 -23.22 -13.43
C LEU A 332 -12.52 -22.03 -14.37
N VAL A 333 -11.30 -21.44 -14.37
CA VAL A 333 -10.95 -20.36 -15.31
C VAL A 333 -11.11 -20.82 -16.76
N ARG A 334 -10.74 -22.06 -17.08
CA ARG A 334 -10.93 -22.63 -18.42
C ARG A 334 -12.40 -22.71 -18.80
N GLU A 335 -13.27 -23.14 -17.89
CA GLU A 335 -14.72 -23.19 -18.11
C GLU A 335 -15.30 -21.78 -18.28
N LEU A 336 -14.93 -20.85 -17.40
CA LEU A 336 -15.34 -19.45 -17.47
C LEU A 336 -14.85 -18.76 -18.75
N ALA A 337 -13.72 -19.19 -19.33
CA ALA A 337 -13.24 -18.68 -20.60
C ALA A 337 -14.19 -19.01 -21.76
N VAL A 338 -14.93 -20.13 -21.68
CA VAL A 338 -15.95 -20.49 -22.69
C VAL A 338 -17.13 -19.52 -22.62
N GLU A 339 -17.59 -19.20 -21.42
CA GLU A 339 -18.75 -18.33 -21.20
C GLU A 339 -18.42 -16.84 -21.36
N HIS A 340 -17.32 -16.39 -20.75
CA HIS A 340 -16.97 -14.98 -20.61
C HIS A 340 -15.77 -14.53 -21.45
N GLY A 341 -15.11 -15.45 -22.16
CA GLY A 341 -13.88 -15.15 -22.92
C GLY A 341 -14.03 -14.05 -23.98
N GLY A 342 -15.25 -13.76 -24.44
CA GLY A 342 -15.53 -12.61 -25.30
C GLY A 342 -15.09 -11.25 -24.70
N PHE A 343 -15.04 -11.16 -23.37
CA PHE A 343 -14.60 -9.96 -22.64
C PHE A 343 -13.12 -10.01 -22.24
N TRP A 344 -12.41 -11.10 -22.56
CA TRP A 344 -11.05 -11.34 -22.13
C TRP A 344 -10.05 -11.04 -23.24
N SER A 345 -8.82 -10.69 -22.86
CA SER A 345 -7.72 -10.47 -23.79
C SER A 345 -7.45 -11.73 -24.63
N LYS A 346 -6.71 -11.58 -25.74
CA LYS A 346 -6.30 -12.73 -26.55
C LYS A 346 -5.39 -13.68 -25.75
N SER A 347 -4.41 -13.13 -25.03
CA SER A 347 -3.45 -13.91 -24.23
C SER A 347 -4.13 -14.70 -23.11
N ALA A 348 -5.14 -14.14 -22.45
CA ALA A 348 -5.86 -14.82 -21.38
C ALA A 348 -6.72 -16.01 -21.87
N ARG A 349 -6.92 -16.14 -23.18
CA ARG A 349 -7.66 -17.24 -23.81
C ARG A 349 -6.75 -18.31 -24.39
N GLU A 350 -5.45 -18.12 -24.33
CA GLU A 350 -4.49 -19.11 -24.82
C GLU A 350 -4.49 -20.33 -23.87
N PRO A 351 -4.55 -21.56 -24.40
CA PRO A 351 -4.46 -22.75 -23.56
C PRO A 351 -3.16 -22.74 -22.75
N GLY A 352 -3.26 -22.94 -21.44
CA GLY A 352 -2.13 -22.89 -20.52
C GLY A 352 -1.93 -21.54 -19.81
N ALA A 353 -2.71 -20.50 -20.14
CA ALA A 353 -2.69 -19.23 -19.42
C ALA A 353 -3.38 -19.29 -18.04
N GLU A 354 -4.22 -20.30 -17.80
CA GLU A 354 -5.09 -20.39 -16.63
C GLU A 354 -4.32 -20.36 -15.29
N PRO A 355 -3.22 -21.11 -15.10
CA PRO A 355 -2.46 -21.05 -13.84
C PRO A 355 -1.93 -19.65 -13.53
N GLU A 356 -1.44 -18.92 -14.53
CA GLU A 356 -0.94 -17.56 -14.33
C GLU A 356 -2.08 -16.60 -13.96
N LEU A 357 -3.23 -16.71 -14.62
CA LEU A 357 -4.42 -15.91 -14.32
C LEU A 357 -4.93 -16.16 -12.90
N VAL A 358 -4.93 -17.43 -12.46
CA VAL A 358 -5.26 -17.81 -11.07
C VAL A 358 -4.27 -17.20 -10.10
N GLU A 359 -2.96 -17.33 -10.34
CA GLU A 359 -1.93 -16.78 -9.45
C GLU A 359 -2.05 -15.25 -9.29
N GLN A 360 -2.32 -14.53 -10.38
CA GLN A 360 -2.54 -13.08 -10.35
C GLN A 360 -3.80 -12.71 -9.54
N ALA A 361 -4.91 -13.41 -9.76
CA ALA A 361 -6.14 -13.20 -9.00
C ALA A 361 -5.95 -13.50 -7.50
N LEU A 362 -5.32 -14.63 -7.18
CA LEU A 362 -5.04 -15.02 -5.79
C LEU A 362 -4.09 -14.04 -5.10
N THR A 363 -3.06 -13.55 -5.79
CA THR A 363 -2.17 -12.52 -5.24
C THR A 363 -2.97 -11.28 -4.82
N LYS A 364 -3.93 -10.86 -5.64
CA LYS A 364 -4.82 -9.74 -5.31
C LYS A 364 -5.76 -10.05 -4.15
N LEU A 365 -6.42 -11.22 -4.14
CA LEU A 365 -7.33 -11.60 -3.05
C LEU A 365 -6.62 -11.71 -1.69
N VAL A 366 -5.39 -12.23 -1.69
CA VAL A 366 -4.55 -12.30 -0.49
C VAL A 366 -4.13 -10.89 -0.04
N ALA A 367 -3.68 -10.03 -0.95
CA ALA A 367 -3.34 -8.64 -0.63
C ALA A 367 -4.53 -7.81 -0.12
N LEU A 368 -5.75 -8.19 -0.46
CA LEU A 368 -6.99 -7.58 0.04
C LEU A 368 -7.49 -8.20 1.36
N GLY A 369 -6.77 -9.17 1.93
CA GLY A 369 -7.18 -9.91 3.11
C GLY A 369 -8.48 -10.72 2.91
N LEU A 370 -8.79 -11.10 1.67
CA LEU A 370 -10.02 -11.82 1.33
C LEU A 370 -9.81 -13.34 1.17
N ALA A 371 -8.57 -13.77 1.01
CA ALA A 371 -8.21 -15.18 0.95
C ALA A 371 -6.85 -15.40 1.62
N GLU A 372 -6.60 -16.63 2.04
CA GLU A 372 -5.34 -17.06 2.65
C GLU A 372 -4.81 -18.29 1.91
N ARG A 373 -3.49 -18.37 1.72
CA ARG A 373 -2.84 -19.55 1.15
C ARG A 373 -2.36 -20.45 2.28
N THR A 374 -2.79 -21.70 2.26
CA THR A 374 -2.40 -22.72 3.23
C THR A 374 -1.79 -23.91 2.50
N GLU A 375 -1.21 -24.85 3.25
CA GLU A 375 -0.72 -26.12 2.68
C GLU A 375 -1.83 -26.96 2.03
N ARG A 376 -3.10 -26.71 2.39
CA ARG A 376 -4.28 -27.42 1.87
C ARG A 376 -4.95 -26.69 0.70
N GLY A 377 -4.32 -25.65 0.16
CA GLY A 377 -4.88 -24.79 -0.86
C GLY A 377 -5.34 -23.44 -0.31
N VAL A 378 -6.20 -22.77 -1.09
CA VAL A 378 -6.68 -21.41 -0.84
C VAL A 378 -7.93 -21.45 0.04
N VAL A 379 -7.91 -20.74 1.15
CA VAL A 379 -9.03 -20.62 2.09
C VAL A 379 -9.66 -19.23 1.96
N PRO A 380 -10.99 -19.12 1.75
CA PRO A 380 -11.66 -17.82 1.75
C PRO A 380 -11.70 -17.23 3.18
N ARG A 381 -11.41 -15.94 3.31
CA ARG A 381 -11.62 -15.20 4.57
C ARG A 381 -13.05 -14.67 4.62
N PRO A 382 -13.67 -14.50 5.81
CA PRO A 382 -15.09 -14.13 5.90
C PRO A 382 -15.51 -12.86 5.15
N ALA A 383 -14.64 -11.85 5.03
CA ALA A 383 -14.98 -10.62 4.31
C ALA A 383 -15.24 -10.84 2.81
N LEU A 384 -14.72 -11.95 2.23
CA LEU A 384 -14.96 -12.35 0.84
C LEU A 384 -16.44 -12.62 0.56
N ALA A 385 -17.25 -12.92 1.59
CA ALA A 385 -18.70 -13.13 1.45
C ALA A 385 -19.44 -11.93 0.82
N ARG A 386 -18.85 -10.72 0.83
CA ARG A 386 -19.37 -9.55 0.10
C ARG A 386 -19.50 -9.79 -1.41
N PHE A 387 -18.69 -10.69 -1.95
CA PHE A 387 -18.67 -11.04 -3.37
C PHE A 387 -19.53 -12.27 -3.70
N ALA A 388 -20.14 -12.91 -2.70
CA ALA A 388 -21.21 -13.88 -2.90
C ALA A 388 -22.53 -13.18 -3.28
N VAL A 389 -22.48 -12.32 -4.30
CA VAL A 389 -23.67 -11.64 -4.80
C VAL A 389 -24.61 -12.70 -5.39
N GLY A 390 -25.88 -12.62 -5.03
CA GLY A 390 -26.94 -13.45 -5.60
C GLY A 390 -27.21 -13.09 -7.07
N GLU A 391 -28.23 -13.71 -7.66
CA GLU A 391 -28.65 -13.31 -9.01
C GLU A 391 -28.97 -11.81 -9.07
N PRO A 392 -28.56 -11.10 -10.14
CA PRO A 392 -28.86 -9.68 -10.29
C PRO A 392 -30.36 -9.44 -10.20
N VAL A 393 -30.80 -8.77 -9.14
CA VAL A 393 -32.20 -8.34 -9.02
C VAL A 393 -32.34 -7.06 -9.84
N VAL A 394 -32.81 -7.20 -11.09
CA VAL A 394 -33.20 -6.06 -11.91
C VAL A 394 -34.37 -5.38 -11.20
N ARG A 395 -34.12 -4.22 -10.59
CA ARG A 395 -35.19 -3.39 -10.07
C ARG A 395 -35.85 -2.71 -11.26
N ASP A 396 -37.04 -3.18 -11.62
CA ASP A 396 -37.88 -2.49 -12.60
C ASP A 396 -38.03 -1.03 -12.17
N SER A 397 -37.60 -0.13 -13.04
CA SER A 397 -37.80 1.30 -12.86
C SER A 397 -39.30 1.53 -12.84
N ALA A 398 -39.85 1.94 -11.68
CA ALA A 398 -41.26 2.30 -11.59
C ALA A 398 -41.61 3.27 -12.73
N PRO A 399 -42.70 3.05 -13.48
CA PRO A 399 -43.03 3.92 -14.59
C PRO A 399 -43.19 5.34 -14.07
N ALA A 400 -42.44 6.27 -14.68
CA ALA A 400 -42.49 7.68 -14.37
C ALA A 400 -43.96 8.11 -14.25
N ARG A 401 -44.34 8.62 -13.08
CA ARG A 401 -45.64 9.28 -12.87
C ARG A 401 -45.80 10.29 -14.00
N ARG A 402 -46.70 10.01 -14.95
CA ARG A 402 -47.14 10.99 -15.93
C ARG A 402 -47.67 12.18 -15.14
N THR A 403 -46.90 13.27 -15.11
CA THR A 403 -47.37 14.57 -14.67
C THR A 403 -48.53 14.95 -15.57
N ALA A 404 -49.73 15.00 -15.00
CA ALA A 404 -50.89 15.56 -15.66
C ALA A 404 -50.57 17.02 -16.03
N ALA A 405 -50.72 17.36 -17.31
CA ALA A 405 -50.61 18.73 -17.78
C ALA A 405 -51.63 19.62 -17.03
N PRO A 406 -51.25 20.84 -16.62
CA PRO A 406 -52.18 21.75 -15.96
C PRO A 406 -53.25 22.21 -16.96
N ALA A 407 -54.49 22.27 -16.48
CA ALA A 407 -55.65 22.74 -17.22
C ALA A 407 -55.46 24.21 -17.65
N ASP A 408 -55.77 24.47 -18.91
CA ASP A 408 -55.71 25.77 -19.56
C ASP A 408 -56.84 26.68 -19.01
N THR A 409 -56.51 27.58 -18.09
CA THR A 409 -57.40 28.66 -17.64
C THR A 409 -57.39 29.79 -18.66
N THR A 410 -58.39 29.79 -19.53
CA THR A 410 -58.74 30.89 -20.43
C THR A 410 -59.60 31.93 -19.71
N VAL A 411 -59.02 33.09 -19.39
CA VAL A 411 -59.70 34.37 -19.12
C VAL A 411 -58.69 35.47 -19.48
N LYS A 412 -58.79 36.21 -20.59
CA LYS A 412 -59.62 37.41 -20.91
C LYS A 412 -59.06 37.92 -22.27
N ASP A 413 -59.70 38.65 -23.17
CA ASP A 413 -60.66 39.76 -23.03
C ASP A 413 -61.28 40.08 -24.42
N GLU A 414 -62.40 40.81 -24.41
CA GLU A 414 -62.91 41.78 -25.41
C GLU A 414 -64.41 41.63 -25.75
N ARG A 415 -65.28 42.24 -24.93
CA ARG A 415 -65.95 43.53 -25.21
C ARG A 415 -67.00 43.87 -24.14
#